data_AF-A0A2X3CZX2-F1
#
_entry.id   AF-A0A2X3CZX2-F1
#
_cell.length_a   1.000
_cell.length_b   1.000
_cell.length_c   1.000
_cell.angle_alpha   90.00
_cell.angle_beta   90.00
_cell.angle_gamma   90.00
#
_symmetry.space_group_name_H-M   'P 1'
#
loop_
_entity.id
_entity.type
_entity.pdbx_description
1 polymer ?
#
loop_
_entity_poly.entity_id
_entity_poly.type
_entity_poly.pdbx_seq_one_letter_code
_entity_poly.pdbx_strand_id
1 'polypeptide(L)'
;MVAIALEHDVRLHFWQARLHDARLREGADYYLSVRSSVPVAQLQEQFPRQCKVGSPDHVKAIVNSSRTGVPLTPLRHVPAAIPLRLENQYFSLDVSHPLATEMLQSGTCMFYVPGMLGEPELELFAVLRT
;
A
#
# COMPACT_ATOMS: atom_id res chain seq x y z
N MET A 1 6.02 4.84 15.10
CA MET A 1 5.49 4.81 13.72
C MET A 1 6.24 5.81 12.86
N VAL A 2 6.31 5.59 11.55
CA VAL A 2 6.87 6.52 10.57
C VAL A 2 5.83 6.69 9.45
N ALA A 3 5.43 7.94 9.17
CA ALA A 3 4.66 8.25 7.99
C ALA A 3 5.61 8.35 6.80
N ILE A 4 5.28 7.65 5.71
CA ILE A 4 6.12 7.58 4.52
C ILE A 4 5.42 8.38 3.42
N ALA A 5 6.13 9.37 2.88
CA ALA A 5 5.61 10.19 1.80
C ALA A 5 5.38 9.33 0.55
N LEU A 6 4.21 9.51 -0.07
CA LEU A 6 3.87 8.92 -1.36
C LEU A 6 3.85 10.02 -2.43
N GLU A 7 4.63 9.82 -3.49
CA GLU A 7 4.57 10.62 -4.71
C GLU A 7 3.50 10.04 -5.64
N HIS A 8 2.53 10.85 -6.06
CA HIS A 8 1.42 10.41 -6.92
C HIS A 8 1.61 10.88 -8.37
N ASP A 9 1.72 9.94 -9.29
CA ASP A 9 1.56 10.18 -10.72
C ASP A 9 0.12 9.84 -11.14
N VAL A 10 -0.70 10.89 -11.21
CA VAL A 10 -2.13 10.80 -11.56
C VAL A 10 -2.35 10.19 -12.96
N ARG A 11 -1.45 10.45 -13.91
CA ARG A 11 -1.61 10.01 -15.30
C ARG A 11 -1.40 8.51 -15.45
N LEU A 12 -0.52 7.95 -14.64
CA LEU A 12 -0.20 6.52 -14.64
C LEU A 12 -0.91 5.75 -13.52
N HIS A 13 -1.66 6.46 -12.66
CA HIS A 13 -2.29 5.91 -11.47
C HIS A 13 -1.29 5.19 -10.53
N PHE A 14 -0.08 5.72 -10.43
CA PHE A 14 0.99 5.18 -9.59
C PHE A 14 1.25 6.05 -8.37
N TRP A 15 1.40 5.39 -7.23
CA TRP A 15 1.90 5.99 -6.00
C TRP A 15 3.24 5.34 -5.65
N GLN A 16 4.24 6.14 -5.32
CA GLN A 16 5.58 5.65 -5.01
C GLN A 16 6.07 6.16 -3.66
N ALA A 17 6.58 5.25 -2.84
CA ALA A 17 7.25 5.55 -1.57
C ALA A 17 8.71 5.09 -1.63
N ARG A 18 9.62 5.95 -1.17
CA ARG A 18 11.03 5.60 -1.00
C ARG A 18 11.31 5.18 0.44
N LEU A 19 11.89 3.99 0.62
CA LEU A 19 12.18 3.36 1.90
C LEU A 19 13.68 3.50 2.24
N HIS A 20 14.12 4.75 2.42
CA HIS A 20 15.54 5.07 2.60
C HIS A 20 16.12 4.52 3.92
N ASP A 21 15.34 4.51 4.99
CA ASP A 21 15.78 4.04 6.30
C ASP A 21 15.89 2.51 6.33
N ALA A 22 17.05 1.98 6.72
CA ALA A 22 17.30 0.55 6.82
C ALA A 22 16.34 -0.15 7.81
N ARG A 23 15.96 0.55 8.88
CA ARG A 23 15.04 0.02 9.91
C ARG A 23 13.67 -0.33 9.34
N LEU A 24 13.23 0.40 8.31
CA LEU A 24 11.97 0.14 7.62
C LEU A 24 12.03 -1.17 6.82
N ARG A 25 13.22 -1.56 6.34
CA ARG A 25 13.41 -2.74 5.49
C ARG A 25 13.56 -4.03 6.30
N GLU A 26 14.07 -3.95 7.52
CA GLU A 26 14.44 -5.13 8.32
C GLU A 26 13.38 -5.53 9.35
N GLY A 27 12.53 -4.61 9.80
CA GLY A 27 11.66 -4.88 10.96
C GLY A 27 10.47 -3.96 11.08
N ALA A 28 9.69 -3.78 10.01
CA ALA A 28 8.48 -2.95 10.06
C ALA A 28 7.26 -3.67 9.50
N ASP A 29 6.11 -3.40 10.11
CA ASP A 29 4.79 -3.69 9.54
C ASP A 29 4.29 -2.46 8.79
N TYR A 30 3.69 -2.68 7.63
CA TYR A 30 3.24 -1.61 6.74
C TYR A 30 1.72 -1.57 6.65
N TYR A 31 1.20 -0.36 6.72
CA TYR A 31 -0.22 -0.09 6.73
C TYR A 31 -0.53 1.04 5.76
N LEU A 32 -1.50 0.81 4.89
CA LEU A 32 -1.99 1.75 3.92
C LEU A 32 -3.32 2.31 4.41
N SER A 33 -3.42 3.63 4.48
CA SER A 33 -4.69 4.32 4.64
C SER A 33 -5.19 4.77 3.28
N VAL A 34 -6.47 4.51 3.01
CA VAL A 34 -7.11 4.78 1.73
C VAL A 34 -8.38 5.58 1.99
N ARG A 35 -8.45 6.78 1.42
CA ARG A 35 -9.66 7.60 1.38
C ARG A 35 -10.22 7.61 -0.02
N SER A 36 -11.50 7.33 -0.17
CA SER A 36 -12.19 7.34 -1.46
C SER A 36 -13.65 7.74 -1.28
N SER A 37 -14.29 8.22 -2.35
CA SER A 37 -15.72 8.47 -2.41
C SER A 37 -16.57 7.20 -2.57
N VAL A 38 -15.95 6.04 -2.87
CA VAL A 38 -16.68 4.78 -3.03
C VAL A 38 -17.16 4.24 -1.67
N PRO A 39 -18.29 3.51 -1.62
CA PRO A 39 -18.81 2.95 -0.38
C PRO A 39 -17.80 2.06 0.35
N VAL A 40 -17.73 2.16 1.69
CA VAL A 40 -16.75 1.45 2.52
C VAL A 40 -16.71 -0.05 2.26
N ALA A 41 -17.87 -0.72 2.24
CA ALA A 41 -17.95 -2.16 2.00
C ALA A 41 -17.38 -2.53 0.62
N GLN A 42 -17.67 -1.71 -0.40
CA GLN A 42 -17.13 -1.89 -1.73
C GLN A 42 -15.62 -1.66 -1.76
N LEU A 43 -15.11 -0.62 -1.09
CA LEU A 43 -13.68 -0.34 -1.01
C LEU A 43 -12.92 -1.50 -0.35
N GLN A 44 -13.42 -2.01 0.77
CA GLN A 44 -12.79 -3.11 1.50
C GLN A 44 -12.70 -4.40 0.67
N GLU A 45 -13.71 -4.69 -0.16
CA GLU A 45 -13.71 -5.87 -1.03
C GLU A 45 -12.86 -5.68 -2.30
N GLN A 46 -12.99 -4.52 -2.94
CA GLN A 46 -12.42 -4.28 -4.26
C GLN A 46 -10.97 -3.81 -4.22
N PHE A 47 -10.60 -3.00 -3.23
CA PHE A 47 -9.26 -2.40 -3.16
C PHE A 47 -8.15 -3.45 -3.11
N PRO A 48 -8.18 -4.49 -2.26
CA PRO A 48 -7.14 -5.51 -2.22
C PRO A 48 -6.98 -6.30 -3.52
N ARG A 49 -8.05 -6.41 -4.31
CA ARG A 49 -8.06 -7.18 -5.57
C ARG A 49 -7.50 -6.35 -6.73
N GLN A 50 -7.84 -5.07 -6.74
CA GLN A 50 -7.55 -4.15 -7.83
C GLN A 50 -6.23 -3.41 -7.65
N CYS A 51 -5.90 -2.99 -6.43
CA CYS A 51 -4.62 -2.37 -6.12
C CYS A 51 -3.50 -3.39 -6.29
N LYS A 52 -2.42 -2.97 -6.96
CA LYS A 52 -1.21 -3.79 -7.14
C LYS A 52 -0.05 -3.14 -6.41
N VAL A 53 0.64 -3.92 -5.60
CA VAL A 53 1.74 -3.44 -4.74
C VAL A 53 3.01 -4.25 -5.03
N GLY A 54 4.16 -3.60 -5.04
CA GLY A 54 5.44 -4.27 -5.21
C GLY A 54 6.58 -3.30 -5.52
N SER A 55 7.72 -3.83 -5.98
CA SER A 55 8.80 -3.01 -6.51
C SER A 55 8.36 -2.31 -7.81
N PRO A 56 8.99 -1.18 -8.20
CA PRO A 56 8.60 -0.45 -9.41
C PRO A 56 8.59 -1.31 -10.68
N ASP A 57 9.62 -2.14 -10.86
CA ASP A 57 9.72 -3.02 -12.03
C ASP A 57 8.63 -4.10 -12.01
N HIS A 58 8.34 -4.64 -10.83
CA HIS A 58 7.28 -5.64 -10.67
C HIS A 58 5.91 -5.03 -10.97
N VAL A 59 5.58 -3.88 -10.37
CA VAL A 59 4.28 -3.22 -10.57
C VAL A 59 4.07 -2.86 -12.04
N LYS A 60 5.07 -2.30 -12.71
CA LYS A 60 4.99 -2.00 -14.16
C LYS A 60 4.76 -3.25 -15.02
N ALA A 61 5.33 -4.39 -14.64
CA ALA A 61 5.12 -5.66 -15.35
C ALA A 61 3.73 -6.27 -15.11
N ILE A 62 3.16 -6.11 -13.91
CA ILE A 62 1.85 -6.69 -13.54
C ILE A 62 0.66 -5.81 -13.91
N VAL A 63 0.85 -4.53 -14.24
CA VAL A 63 -0.27 -3.72 -14.77
C VAL A 63 -0.77 -4.28 -16.11
N ASN A 64 0.13 -4.90 -16.89
CA ASN A 64 -0.18 -5.47 -18.21
C ASN A 64 -0.40 -6.98 -18.19
N SER A 65 -0.34 -7.63 -17.02
CA SER A 65 -0.52 -9.08 -16.89
C SER A 65 -1.40 -9.38 -15.68
N SER A 66 -2.25 -10.40 -15.71
CA SER A 66 -3.17 -10.74 -14.61
C SER A 66 -2.47 -11.26 -13.32
N ARG A 67 -1.20 -10.87 -13.09
CA ARG A 67 -0.36 -11.28 -11.97
C ARG A 67 -0.74 -10.53 -10.70
N THR A 68 -0.59 -11.24 -9.58
CA THR A 68 -0.80 -10.72 -8.23
C THR A 68 0.45 -9.98 -7.74
N GLY A 69 0.24 -8.85 -7.07
CA GLY A 69 1.29 -8.15 -6.32
C GLY A 69 1.36 -8.63 -4.87
N VAL A 70 2.02 -7.85 -4.01
CA VAL A 70 2.00 -8.06 -2.55
C VAL A 70 0.55 -8.03 -2.05
N PRO A 71 0.09 -9.06 -1.32
CA PRO A 71 -1.26 -9.10 -0.78
C PRO A 71 -1.54 -7.94 0.18
N LEU A 72 -2.74 -7.39 0.06
CA LEU A 72 -3.32 -6.42 0.99
C LEU A 72 -4.46 -7.08 1.76
N THR A 73 -4.54 -6.80 3.06
CA THR A 73 -5.63 -7.30 3.91
C THR A 73 -6.34 -6.14 4.60
N PRO A 74 -7.67 -6.01 4.46
CA PRO A 74 -8.42 -4.98 5.17
C PRO A 74 -8.35 -5.21 6.69
N LEU A 75 -8.09 -4.15 7.44
CA LEU A 75 -8.02 -4.19 8.90
C LEU A 75 -9.40 -4.03 9.52
N ARG A 76 -9.72 -4.91 10.48
CA ARG A 76 -10.89 -4.72 11.36
C ARG A 76 -10.63 -3.69 12.45
N HIS A 77 -9.39 -3.66 12.95
CA HIS A 77 -8.93 -2.73 13.97
C HIS A 77 -7.58 -2.18 13.54
N VAL A 78 -7.50 -0.85 13.47
CA VAL A 78 -6.25 -0.16 13.18
C VAL A 78 -5.39 -0.17 14.45
N PRO A 79 -4.10 -0.53 14.36
CA PRO A 79 -3.19 -0.46 15.50
C PRO A 79 -3.17 0.93 16.13
N ALA A 80 -3.07 0.99 17.47
CA ALA A 80 -3.04 2.24 18.23
C ALA A 80 -1.90 3.20 17.80
N ALA A 81 -0.87 2.66 17.16
CA ALA A 81 0.25 3.41 16.63
C ALA A 81 -0.08 4.16 15.32
N ILE A 82 -1.29 4.12 14.76
CA ILE A 82 -1.65 4.81 13.50
C ILE A 82 -2.79 5.80 13.78
N PRO A 83 -2.73 7.04 13.25
CA PRO A 83 -3.80 8.02 13.43
C PRO A 83 -5.09 7.53 12.77
N LEU A 84 -6.15 7.45 13.57
CA LEU A 84 -7.50 7.07 13.11
C LEU A 84 -8.17 8.24 12.41
N ARG A 85 -8.63 8.00 11.18
CA ARG A 85 -9.47 8.90 10.40
C ARG A 85 -10.75 8.14 10.04
N LEU A 86 -11.91 8.68 10.43
CA LEU A 86 -13.21 8.01 10.26
C LEU A 86 -13.56 7.73 8.80
N GLU A 87 -13.08 8.57 7.88
CA GLU A 87 -13.35 8.48 6.45
C GLU A 87 -12.39 7.54 5.71
N ASN A 88 -11.34 7.05 6.39
CA ASN A 88 -10.33 6.22 5.76
C ASN A 88 -10.54 4.74 6.09
N GLN A 89 -10.23 3.91 5.11
CA GLN A 89 -10.10 2.46 5.28
C GLN A 89 -8.62 2.09 5.36
N TYR A 90 -8.31 1.06 6.13
CA TYR A 90 -6.94 0.69 6.42
C TYR A 90 -6.66 -0.74 5.99
N PHE A 91 -5.50 -0.95 5.39
CA PHE A 91 -5.05 -2.23 4.88
C PHE A 91 -3.63 -2.52 5.37
N SER A 92 -3.35 -3.75 5.77
CA SER A 92 -1.98 -4.20 6.02
C SER A 92 -1.38 -4.81 4.76
N LEU A 93 -0.09 -4.54 4.52
CA LEU A 93 0.70 -5.25 3.52
C LEU A 93 1.25 -6.54 4.16
N ASP A 94 1.14 -7.66 3.45
CA ASP A 94 1.80 -8.90 3.89
C ASP A 94 3.30 -8.86 3.60
N VAL A 95 4.07 -8.39 4.59
CA VAL A 95 5.54 -8.29 4.53
C VAL A 95 6.25 -9.64 4.53
N SER A 96 5.55 -10.74 4.82
CA SER A 96 6.11 -12.09 4.75
C SER A 96 6.12 -12.65 3.33
N HIS A 97 5.37 -12.03 2.42
CA HIS A 97 5.26 -12.45 1.03
C HIS A 97 6.57 -12.20 0.27
N PRO A 98 7.04 -13.13 -0.60
CA PRO A 98 8.31 -12.97 -1.33
C PRO A 98 8.43 -11.65 -2.12
N LEU A 99 7.34 -11.22 -2.77
CA LEU A 99 7.30 -9.95 -3.49
C LEU A 99 7.47 -8.72 -2.57
N ALA A 100 7.05 -8.83 -1.30
CA ALA A 100 7.27 -7.77 -0.33
C ALA A 100 8.73 -7.71 0.07
N THR A 101 9.38 -8.85 0.25
CA THR A 101 10.84 -8.93 0.48
C THR A 101 11.62 -8.29 -0.66
N GLU A 102 11.31 -8.62 -1.91
CA GLU A 102 11.95 -7.99 -3.08
C GLU A 102 11.73 -6.47 -3.12
N MET A 103 10.50 -6.03 -2.84
CA MET A 103 10.15 -4.61 -2.75
C MET A 103 10.96 -3.88 -1.67
N LEU A 104 11.06 -4.45 -0.46
CA LEU A 104 11.85 -3.90 0.64
C LEU A 104 13.35 -3.85 0.28
N GLN A 105 13.88 -4.89 -0.37
CA GLN A 105 15.27 -4.92 -0.85
C GLN A 105 15.55 -3.85 -1.91
N SER A 106 14.59 -3.58 -2.80
CA SER A 106 14.70 -2.49 -3.78
C SER A 106 14.67 -1.09 -3.15
N GLY A 107 14.27 -0.99 -1.88
CA GLY A 107 14.13 0.27 -1.15
C GLY A 107 13.01 1.16 -1.68
N THR A 108 12.11 0.63 -2.51
CA THR A 108 11.00 1.38 -3.11
C THR A 108 9.74 0.54 -3.10
N CYS A 109 8.66 1.13 -2.59
CA CYS A 109 7.32 0.58 -2.64
C CYS A 109 6.50 1.33 -3.68
N MET A 110 5.85 0.62 -4.60
CA MET A 110 4.99 1.21 -5.61
C MET A 110 3.60 0.60 -5.51
N PHE A 111 2.58 1.43 -5.68
CA PHE A 111 1.18 1.06 -5.75
C PHE A 111 0.63 1.49 -7.10
N TYR A 112 -0.07 0.59 -7.77
CA TYR A 112 -0.97 0.92 -8.85
C TYR A 112 -2.41 0.89 -8.32
N VAL A 113 -3.16 1.95 -8.56
CA VAL A 113 -4.53 2.07 -8.04
C VAL A 113 -5.47 2.52 -9.16
N PRO A 114 -6.29 1.63 -9.72
CA PRO A 114 -7.20 1.97 -10.80
C PRO A 114 -8.14 3.13 -10.43
N GLY A 115 -8.30 4.10 -11.35
CA GLY A 115 -9.17 5.27 -11.14
C GLY A 115 -10.65 4.92 -10.86
N MET A 116 -11.12 3.73 -11.28
CA MET A 116 -12.48 3.24 -11.00
C MET A 116 -12.79 3.09 -9.49
N LEU A 117 -11.77 3.14 -8.62
CA LEU A 117 -11.92 3.17 -7.17
C LEU A 117 -12.16 4.59 -6.62
N GLY A 118 -12.64 5.52 -7.44
CA GLY A 118 -13.00 6.88 -7.04
C GLY A 118 -11.79 7.76 -6.73
N GLU A 119 -10.72 7.62 -7.51
CA GLU A 119 -9.45 8.39 -7.38
C GLU A 119 -8.96 8.49 -5.93
N PRO A 120 -8.67 7.34 -5.30
CA PRO A 120 -8.40 7.30 -3.87
C PRO A 120 -7.12 8.07 -3.51
N GLU A 121 -7.14 8.70 -2.34
CA GLU A 121 -5.96 9.26 -1.69
C GLU A 121 -5.32 8.24 -0.76
N LEU A 122 -4.00 8.11 -0.85
CA LEU A 122 -3.22 7.11 -0.13
C LEU A 122 -2.26 7.78 0.87
N GLU A 123 -2.17 7.21 2.07
CA GLU A 123 -1.11 7.49 3.05
C GLU A 123 -0.46 6.17 3.46
N LEU A 124 0.87 6.09 3.45
CA LEU A 124 1.62 4.91 3.88
C LEU A 124 2.22 5.12 5.27
N PHE A 125 2.03 4.14 6.15
CA PHE A 125 2.58 4.13 7.49
C PHE A 125 3.40 2.86 7.71
N ALA A 126 4.53 3.02 8.40
CA ALA A 126 5.34 1.91 8.89
C ALA A 126 5.39 1.92 10.42
N VAL A 127 5.20 0.76 11.04
CA VAL A 127 5.33 0.55 12.47
C VAL A 127 6.49 -0.40 12.69
N LEU A 128 7.56 0.08 13.34
CA LEU A 128 8.72 -0.76 13.65
C LEU A 128 8.32 -1.83 14.67
N ARG A 129 8.65 -3.09 14.38
CA ARG A 129 8.59 -4.23 15.27
C ARG A 129 9.80 -4.15 16.19
N THR A 130 9.58 -3.89 17.48
CA THR A 130 10.61 -3.94 18.52
C THR A 130 11.06 -5.35 18.81
#